data_AF-A0A120CTL8-F1
#
_entry.id   AF-A0A120CTL8-F1
#
_cell.length_a   1.000
_cell.length_b   1.000
_cell.length_c   1.000
_cell.angle_alpha   90.00
_cell.angle_beta   90.00
_cell.angle_gamma   90.00
#
_symmetry.space_group_name_H-M   'P 1'
#
loop_
_entity.id
_entity.type
_entity.pdbx_description
1 polymer ?
#
loop_
_entity_poly.entity_id
_entity_poly.type
_entity_poly.pdbx_seq_one_letter_code
_entity_poly.pdbx_strand_id
1 'polypeptide(L)'
;MTQDADDQNFKALLGAFGSHANVERRARAERRAGMAVNDRRRKKRETRNTPLNTRVRKSVSDLAKALCDAEGISQADLLEQLIEKAAKTKGIK
;
A
#
# COMPACT_ATOMS: atom_id res chain seq x y z
N MET A 1 -12.54 -18.43 -52.43
CA MET A 1 -12.31 -17.04 -51.96
C MET A 1 -12.65 -16.95 -50.47
N THR A 2 -11.85 -17.56 -49.61
CA THR A 2 -12.16 -17.67 -48.16
C THR A 2 -10.93 -17.55 -47.25
N GLN A 3 -9.71 -17.45 -47.81
CA GLN A 3 -8.48 -17.37 -47.00
C GLN A 3 -8.24 -15.98 -46.38
N ASP A 4 -8.63 -14.90 -47.04
CA ASP A 4 -8.40 -13.53 -46.53
C ASP A 4 -9.29 -13.15 -45.32
N ALA A 5 -10.43 -13.83 -45.15
CA ALA A 5 -11.38 -13.55 -44.06
C ALA A 5 -10.93 -14.17 -42.73
N ASP A 6 -10.32 -15.36 -42.77
CA ASP A 6 -9.82 -16.06 -41.57
C ASP A 6 -8.54 -15.41 -41.03
N ASP A 7 -7.67 -14.91 -41.91
CA ASP A 7 -6.42 -14.21 -41.53
C ASP A 7 -6.68 -12.86 -40.85
N GLN A 8 -7.74 -12.14 -41.24
CA GLN A 8 -8.19 -10.92 -40.58
C GLN A 8 -8.74 -11.21 -39.17
N ASN A 9 -9.46 -12.31 -39.01
CA ASN A 9 -10.07 -12.71 -37.74
C ASN A 9 -9.02 -13.20 -36.73
N PHE A 10 -8.01 -13.94 -37.21
CA PHE A 10 -6.88 -14.36 -36.37
C PHE A 10 -6.00 -13.19 -35.94
N LYS A 11 -5.78 -12.19 -36.82
CA LYS A 11 -5.07 -10.94 -36.45
C LYS A 11 -5.83 -10.09 -35.44
N ALA A 12 -7.16 -10.05 -35.50
CA ALA A 12 -7.99 -9.38 -34.49
C ALA A 12 -7.91 -10.07 -33.11
N LEU A 13 -7.86 -11.40 -33.09
CA LEU A 13 -7.66 -12.21 -31.88
C LEU A 13 -6.24 -12.05 -31.29
N LEU A 14 -5.21 -12.00 -32.13
CA LEU A 14 -3.83 -11.75 -31.69
C LEU A 14 -3.62 -10.33 -31.15
N GLY A 15 -4.31 -9.34 -31.72
CA GLY A 15 -4.34 -7.97 -31.19
C GLY A 15 -5.02 -7.86 -29.82
N ALA A 16 -5.83 -8.84 -29.42
CA ALA A 16 -6.47 -8.93 -28.12
C ALA A 16 -5.60 -9.60 -27.04
N PHE A 17 -4.58 -10.37 -27.42
CA PHE A 17 -3.60 -10.93 -26.49
C PHE A 17 -2.58 -9.86 -26.08
N GLY A 18 -2.98 -9.01 -25.14
CA GLY A 18 -2.09 -8.07 -24.45
C GLY A 18 -2.51 -6.60 -24.51
N SER A 19 -3.43 -6.21 -25.39
CA SER A 19 -3.87 -4.80 -25.54
C SER A 19 -4.69 -4.26 -24.37
N HIS A 20 -5.18 -5.12 -23.48
CA HIS A 20 -5.89 -4.73 -22.25
C HIS A 20 -5.19 -5.16 -20.96
N ALA A 21 -4.00 -5.77 -21.05
CA ALA A 21 -3.22 -6.07 -19.86
C ALA A 21 -2.67 -4.76 -19.31
N ASN A 22 -3.29 -4.25 -18.24
CA ASN A 22 -2.82 -3.05 -17.56
C ASN A 22 -1.41 -3.30 -16.99
N VAL A 23 -0.39 -2.96 -17.79
CA VAL A 23 1.03 -3.28 -17.56
C VAL A 23 1.48 -2.76 -16.19
N GLU A 24 1.00 -1.59 -15.78
CA GLU A 24 1.28 -1.04 -14.46
C GLU A 24 0.71 -1.89 -13.33
N ARG A 25 -0.52 -2.39 -13.49
CA ARG A 25 -1.16 -3.26 -12.50
C ARG A 25 -0.41 -4.58 -12.36
N ARG A 26 0.06 -5.15 -13.47
CA ARG A 26 0.89 -6.36 -13.50
C ARG A 26 2.24 -6.13 -12.81
N ALA A 27 2.95 -5.06 -13.18
CA ALA A 27 4.24 -4.72 -12.59
C ALA A 27 4.15 -4.43 -11.08
N ARG A 28 3.03 -3.85 -10.60
CA ARG A 28 2.77 -3.67 -9.16
C ARG A 28 2.49 -4.99 -8.45
N ALA A 29 1.77 -5.92 -9.09
CA ALA A 29 1.50 -7.23 -8.53
C ALA A 29 2.79 -8.08 -8.42
N GLU A 30 3.63 -8.06 -9.46
CA GLU A 30 4.93 -8.74 -9.47
C GLU A 30 5.87 -8.16 -8.39
N ARG A 31 5.95 -6.83 -8.25
CA ARG A 31 6.68 -6.18 -7.15
C ARG A 31 6.16 -6.58 -5.78
N ARG A 32 4.84 -6.69 -5.60
CA ARG A 32 4.26 -7.14 -4.32
C ARG A 32 4.58 -8.60 -4.06
N ALA A 33 4.53 -9.47 -5.06
CA ALA A 33 4.82 -10.89 -4.92
C ALA A 33 6.25 -11.12 -4.39
N GLY A 34 7.22 -10.33 -4.84
CA GLY A 34 8.61 -10.38 -4.35
C GLY A 34 8.86 -9.80 -2.95
N MET A 35 7.88 -9.15 -2.32
CA MET A 35 8.00 -8.63 -0.95
C MET A 35 7.57 -9.67 0.09
N ALA A 36 8.17 -9.67 1.28
CA ALA A 36 7.72 -10.49 2.40
C ALA A 36 6.26 -10.15 2.79
N VAL A 37 5.50 -11.12 3.31
CA VAL A 37 4.08 -10.94 3.71
C VAL A 37 3.91 -9.80 4.72
N ASN A 38 4.91 -9.59 5.56
CA ASN A 38 4.91 -8.56 6.60
C ASN A 38 5.58 -7.25 6.16
N ASP A 39 6.01 -7.11 4.89
CA ASP A 39 6.62 -5.89 4.40
C ASP A 39 5.58 -4.76 4.38
N ARG A 40 5.86 -3.69 5.13
CA ARG A 40 5.02 -2.50 5.25
C ARG A 40 4.71 -1.85 3.91
N ARG A 41 5.61 -1.97 2.93
CA ARG A 41 5.42 -1.46 1.54
C ARG A 41 4.33 -2.19 0.77
N ARG A 42 3.89 -3.37 1.23
CA ARG A 42 2.74 -4.07 0.63
C ARG A 42 1.40 -3.39 0.93
N LYS A 43 1.25 -2.74 2.10
CA LYS A 43 -0.01 -2.09 2.50
C LYS A 43 -0.07 -0.68 1.95
N LYS A 44 -1.04 -0.41 1.07
CA LYS A 44 -1.37 0.95 0.62
C LYS A 44 -2.02 1.67 1.81
N ARG A 45 -1.27 2.53 2.49
CA ARG A 45 -1.81 3.41 3.54
C ARG A 45 -2.41 4.66 2.91
N GLU A 46 -3.37 5.27 3.59
CA GLU A 46 -3.88 6.59 3.22
C GLU A 46 -2.79 7.65 3.38
N THR A 47 -2.87 8.70 2.57
CA THR A 47 -1.91 9.80 2.62
C THR A 47 -2.20 10.67 3.85
N ARG A 48 -1.17 10.98 4.64
CA ARG A 48 -1.26 11.88 5.79
C ARG A 48 -1.39 13.32 5.31
N ASN A 49 -2.63 13.81 5.22
CA ASN A 49 -2.92 15.15 4.72
C ASN A 49 -3.18 16.19 5.83
N THR A 50 -3.39 15.74 7.07
CA THR A 50 -3.75 16.61 8.21
C THR A 50 -2.64 16.57 9.27
N PRO A 51 -2.00 17.70 9.60
CA PRO A 51 -0.98 17.73 10.64
C PRO A 51 -1.59 17.66 12.04
N LEU A 52 -0.95 16.93 12.96
CA LEU A 52 -1.29 16.88 14.38
C LEU A 52 -0.11 17.35 15.21
N ASN A 53 -0.17 18.58 15.72
CA ASN A 53 0.89 19.17 16.53
C ASN A 53 0.59 18.98 18.03
N THR A 54 1.56 18.45 18.79
CA THR A 54 1.41 18.24 20.23
C THR A 54 2.64 18.69 21.00
N ARG A 55 2.43 19.18 22.23
CA ARG A 55 3.51 19.46 23.19
C ARG A 55 3.48 18.38 24.25
N VAL A 56 4.63 17.73 24.46
CA VAL A 56 4.77 16.64 25.44
C VAL A 56 5.99 16.89 26.33
N ARG A 57 6.02 16.21 27.48
CA ARG A 57 7.20 16.19 28.35
C ARG A 57 8.38 15.55 27.62
N LYS A 58 9.61 16.04 27.87
CA LYS A 58 10.83 15.51 27.23
C LYS A 58 10.98 14.01 27.41
N SER A 59 10.78 13.50 28.64
CA SER A 59 10.86 12.07 28.94
C SER A 59 9.91 11.20 28.09
N VAL A 60 8.72 11.72 27.76
CA VAL A 60 7.75 11.01 26.91
C VAL A 60 8.22 11.00 25.45
N SER A 61 8.80 12.10 24.98
CA SER A 61 9.40 12.16 23.63
C SER A 61 10.55 11.17 23.47
N ASP A 62 11.40 11.07 24.50
CA ASP A 62 12.54 10.13 24.50
C ASP A 62 12.07 8.67 24.51
N LEU A 63 11.05 8.33 25.31
CA LEU A 63 10.42 7.01 25.29
C LEU A 63 9.79 6.68 23.93
N ALA A 64 9.11 7.65 23.30
CA ALA A 64 8.52 7.44 21.98
C ALA A 64 9.59 7.15 20.92
N LYS A 65 10.76 7.80 20.98
CA LYS A 65 11.90 7.48 20.09
C LYS A 65 12.40 6.06 20.30
N ALA A 66 12.64 5.67 21.55
CA ALA A 66 13.12 4.32 21.87
C ALA A 66 12.16 3.22 21.39
N LEU A 67 10.84 3.44 21.54
CA LEU A 67 9.82 2.52 21.01
C LEU A 67 9.84 2.45 19.48
N CYS A 68 9.96 3.60 18.82
CA CYS A 68 10.07 3.65 17.36
C CYS A 68 11.30 2.91 16.84
N ASP A 69 12.44 3.03 17.51
CA ASP A 69 13.68 2.33 17.14
C ASP A 69 13.53 0.81 17.33
N ALA A 70 12.91 0.38 18.43
CA ALA A 70 12.68 -1.03 18.72
C ALA A 70 11.72 -1.70 17.71
N GLU A 71 10.68 -0.99 17.29
CA GLU A 71 9.67 -1.52 16.38
C GLU A 71 10.00 -1.26 14.89
N GLY A 72 10.99 -0.42 14.59
CA GLY A 72 11.32 0.01 13.23
C GLY A 72 10.20 0.85 12.58
N ILE A 73 9.58 1.73 13.36
CA ILE A 73 8.38 2.48 12.94
C ILE A 73 8.56 3.98 13.17
N SER A 74 7.88 4.80 12.35
CA SER A 74 7.90 6.26 12.59
C SER A 74 7.03 6.62 13.79
N GLN A 75 7.34 7.74 14.46
CA GLN A 75 6.53 8.26 15.57
C GLN A 75 5.07 8.52 15.16
N ALA A 76 4.86 8.96 13.92
CA ALA A 76 3.52 9.14 13.37
C ALA A 76 2.78 7.80 13.19
N ASP A 77 3.47 6.73 12.76
CA ASP A 77 2.85 5.39 12.69
C ASP A 77 2.47 4.84 14.06
N LEU A 78 3.32 5.07 15.05
CA LEU A 78 3.08 4.64 16.43
C LEU A 78 1.85 5.35 16.97
N LEU A 79 1.77 6.67 16.76
CA LEU A 79 0.68 7.49 17.25
C LEU A 79 -0.67 7.11 16.62
N GLU A 80 -0.73 6.97 15.29
CA GLU A 80 -1.95 6.54 14.58
C GLU A 80 -2.45 5.18 15.11
N GLN A 81 -1.57 4.19 15.23
CA GLN A 81 -1.93 2.87 15.73
C GLN A 81 -2.46 2.90 17.17
N LEU A 82 -1.85 3.71 18.03
CA LEU A 82 -2.30 3.87 19.41
C LEU A 82 -3.66 4.56 19.49
N ILE A 83 -3.89 5.60 18.68
CA ILE A 83 -5.18 6.30 18.61
C ILE A 83 -6.28 5.37 18.09
N GLU A 84 -6.03 4.65 16.99
CA GLU A 84 -6.99 3.68 16.43
C GLU A 84 -7.33 2.57 17.44
N LYS A 85 -6.32 2.02 18.11
CA LYS A 85 -6.51 1.01 19.15
C LYS A 85 -7.32 1.56 20.33
N ALA A 86 -7.04 2.77 20.76
CA ALA A 86 -7.78 3.43 21.83
C ALA A 86 -9.23 3.72 21.42
N ALA A 87 -9.47 4.21 20.20
CA ALA A 87 -10.80 4.45 19.66
C ALA A 87 -11.63 3.16 19.60
N LYS A 88 -11.04 2.09 19.06
CA LYS A 88 -11.67 0.76 19.01
C LYS A 88 -12.03 0.23 20.40
N THR A 89 -11.13 0.40 21.37
CA THR A 89 -11.38 -0.03 22.77
C THR A 89 -12.52 0.75 23.41
N LYS A 90 -12.69 2.02 23.03
CA LYS A 90 -13.77 2.90 23.52
C LYS A 90 -15.05 2.87 22.68
N GLY A 91 -15.08 2.10 21.59
CA GLY A 91 -16.22 2.08 20.66
C GLY A 91 -16.40 3.35 19.84
N ILE A 92 -15.36 4.19 19.72
CA ILE A 92 -15.37 5.40 18.89
C ILE A 92 -15.01 4.97 17.47
N LYS A 93 -15.88 5.32 16.51
CA LYS A 93 -15.70 5.04 15.08
C LYS A 93 -15.13 6.26 14.36
#